data_AF-A0A6G1CWS7-F1
#
_entry.id   AF-A0A6G1CWS7-F1
#
_cell.length_a   1.000
_cell.length_b   1.000
_cell.length_c   1.000
_cell.angle_alpha   90.00
_cell.angle_beta   90.00
_cell.angle_gamma   90.00
#
_symmetry.space_group_name_H-M   'P 1'
#
loop_
_entity.id
_entity.type
_entity.pdbx_description
1 polymer ?
#
loop_
_entity_poly.entity_id
_entity_poly.type
_entity_poly.pdbx_seq_one_letter_code
_entity_poly.pdbx_strand_id
1 'polypeptide(L)'
;MEVTAAAAKPTLRVASICGSLCKDSWHRGLLRAAAEVSEESIPGLRVEHVDISALPMLNTDLETDDGNGFSLPPSRPSATRSARPTASSSPRPSPLKNALDWASRGSNCWGDRTAAIVSAGGDFGGGRSSYHLRQVGVYLDLHFINKPELFVKGFHPSLTTRET
;
A
#
# COMPACT_ATOMS: atom_id res chain seq x y z
N MET A 1 -11.43 -10.79 44.99
CA MET A 1 -11.96 -11.19 43.67
C MET A 1 -11.41 -10.19 42.67
N GLU A 2 -10.24 -10.51 42.12
CA GLU A 2 -9.54 -9.66 41.17
C GLU A 2 -9.98 -10.09 39.76
N VAL A 3 -10.69 -9.20 39.07
CA VAL A 3 -11.19 -9.45 37.72
C VAL A 3 -10.02 -9.31 36.76
N THR A 4 -9.44 -10.43 36.36
CA THR A 4 -8.44 -10.48 35.29
C THR A 4 -9.11 -10.03 33.98
N ALA A 5 -8.82 -8.81 33.53
CA ALA A 5 -9.18 -8.35 32.21
C ALA A 5 -8.48 -9.25 31.17
N ALA A 6 -9.27 -10.03 30.44
CA ALA A 6 -8.77 -10.85 29.34
C ALA A 6 -8.04 -9.95 28.33
N ALA A 7 -6.75 -10.21 28.10
CA ALA A 7 -5.95 -9.49 27.13
C ALA A 7 -6.60 -9.61 25.74
N ALA A 8 -7.08 -8.49 25.19
CA ALA A 8 -7.62 -8.44 23.85
C ALA A 8 -6.55 -8.92 22.85
N LYS A 9 -6.88 -9.93 22.03
CA LYS A 9 -6.00 -10.43 20.96
C LYS A 9 -5.48 -9.24 20.12
N PRO A 10 -4.16 -9.08 19.91
CA PRO A 10 -3.64 -7.95 19.17
C PRO A 10 -4.16 -8.04 17.72
N THR A 11 -4.94 -7.04 17.33
CA THR A 11 -5.44 -6.94 15.95
C THR A 11 -4.32 -6.37 15.08
N LEU A 12 -3.78 -7.20 14.17
CA LEU A 12 -2.75 -6.76 13.23
C LEU A 12 -3.43 -5.95 12.12
N ARG A 13 -3.14 -4.65 12.03
CA ARG A 13 -3.71 -3.79 11.00
C ARG A 13 -2.73 -3.60 9.87
N VAL A 14 -3.26 -3.76 8.65
CA VAL A 14 -2.48 -3.86 7.44
C VAL A 14 -2.97 -2.84 6.41
N ALA A 15 -2.28 -1.71 6.20
CA ALA A 15 -2.73 -0.74 5.19
C ALA A 15 -2.19 -1.03 3.78
N SER A 16 -3.09 -1.44 2.90
CA SER A 16 -2.82 -1.79 1.51
C SER A 16 -2.88 -0.58 0.57
N ILE A 17 -1.88 -0.46 -0.30
CA ILE A 17 -1.76 0.66 -1.25
C ILE A 17 -1.63 0.13 -2.68
N CYS A 18 -2.52 0.60 -3.55
CA CYS A 18 -2.52 0.24 -4.96
C CYS A 18 -1.76 1.29 -5.79
N GLY A 19 -0.72 0.90 -6.51
CA GLY A 19 0.02 1.81 -7.41
C GLY A 19 -0.70 2.19 -8.71
N SER A 20 -1.98 1.83 -8.87
CA SER A 20 -2.76 2.10 -10.08
C SER A 20 -4.10 2.74 -9.73
N LEU A 21 -4.44 3.83 -10.43
CA LEU A 21 -5.66 4.61 -10.21
C LEU A 21 -6.84 4.18 -11.11
N CYS A 22 -6.60 3.48 -12.23
CA CYS A 22 -7.65 3.10 -13.19
C CYS A 22 -8.66 2.09 -12.61
N LYS A 23 -9.98 2.34 -12.78
CA LYS A 23 -11.09 1.56 -12.19
C LYS A 23 -10.84 0.04 -12.27
N ASP A 24 -10.55 -0.46 -13.47
CA ASP A 24 -10.28 -1.88 -13.75
C ASP A 24 -8.81 -2.28 -13.55
N SER A 25 -8.19 -1.88 -12.44
CA SER A 25 -6.82 -2.26 -12.14
C SER A 25 -6.71 -3.70 -11.65
N TRP A 26 -5.89 -4.49 -12.33
CA TRP A 26 -5.48 -5.83 -11.87
C TRP A 26 -4.87 -5.82 -10.46
N HIS A 27 -4.14 -4.77 -10.09
CA HIS A 27 -3.53 -4.62 -8.76
C HIS A 27 -4.55 -4.41 -7.67
N ARG A 28 -5.66 -3.73 -7.97
CA ARG A 28 -6.79 -3.64 -7.04
C ARG A 28 -7.51 -4.98 -6.87
N GLY A 29 -7.60 -5.77 -7.94
CA GLY A 29 -8.09 -7.15 -7.83
C GLY A 29 -7.16 -8.01 -6.97
N LEU A 30 -5.85 -7.94 -7.24
CA LEU A 30 -4.82 -8.69 -6.52
C LEU A 30 -4.77 -8.32 -5.03
N LEU A 31 -4.88 -7.03 -4.68
CA LEU A 31 -4.93 -6.59 -3.29
C LEU A 31 -6.19 -7.06 -2.56
N ARG A 32 -7.34 -7.09 -3.24
CA ARG A 32 -8.59 -7.62 -2.66
C ARG A 32 -8.46 -9.12 -2.36
N ALA A 33 -7.99 -9.91 -3.33
CA ALA A 33 -7.73 -11.33 -3.12
C ALA A 33 -6.68 -11.58 -2.02
N ALA A 34 -5.60 -10.79 -1.99
CA ALA A 34 -4.59 -10.90 -0.94
C ALA A 34 -5.15 -10.55 0.45
N ALA A 35 -6.03 -9.55 0.55
CA ALA A 35 -6.71 -9.18 1.78
C ALA A 35 -7.59 -10.33 2.29
N GLU A 36 -8.46 -10.87 1.42
CA GLU A 36 -9.35 -12.00 1.74
C GLU A 36 -8.55 -13.20 2.28
N VAL A 37 -7.53 -13.64 1.54
CA VAL A 37 -6.68 -14.77 1.94
C VAL A 37 -5.94 -14.49 3.26
N SER A 38 -5.46 -13.26 3.46
CA SER A 38 -4.71 -12.91 4.68
C SER A 38 -5.60 -12.88 5.91
N GLU A 39 -6.82 -12.33 5.79
CA GLU A 39 -7.77 -12.26 6.89
C GLU A 39 -8.36 -13.63 7.25
N GLU A 40 -8.54 -14.51 6.26
CA GLU A 40 -8.95 -15.90 6.47
C GLU A 40 -7.83 -16.72 7.12
N SER A 41 -6.60 -16.58 6.62
CA SER A 41 -5.46 -17.40 7.07
C SER A 41 -4.89 -16.96 8.42
N ILE A 42 -4.99 -15.68 8.78
CA ILE A 42 -4.36 -15.10 9.97
C ILE A 42 -5.43 -14.50 10.89
N PRO A 43 -5.83 -15.22 11.96
CA PRO A 43 -6.84 -14.73 12.89
C PRO A 43 -6.44 -13.41 13.54
N GLY A 44 -7.24 -12.37 13.35
CA GLY A 44 -7.01 -11.04 13.91
C GLY A 44 -6.21 -10.09 13.02
N LEU A 45 -5.89 -10.50 11.78
CA LEU A 45 -5.39 -9.58 10.75
C LEU A 45 -6.57 -8.83 10.09
N ARG A 46 -6.35 -7.55 9.81
CA ARG A 46 -7.30 -6.67 9.11
C ARG A 46 -6.57 -5.86 8.07
N VAL A 47 -7.01 -5.93 6.82
CA VAL A 47 -6.44 -5.19 5.70
C VAL A 47 -7.31 -3.98 5.37
N GLU A 48 -6.75 -2.78 5.50
CA GLU A 48 -7.43 -1.53 5.20
C GLU A 48 -6.88 -0.97 3.87
N HIS A 49 -7.75 -0.59 2.93
CA HIS A 49 -7.30 0.01 1.67
C HIS A 49 -7.12 1.52 1.83
N VAL A 50 -5.94 2.03 1.51
CA VAL A 50 -5.64 3.47 1.50
C VAL A 50 -5.76 3.99 0.08
N ASP A 51 -6.74 4.87 -0.13
CA ASP A 51 -6.92 5.54 -1.42
C ASP A 51 -5.90 6.68 -1.59
N ILE A 52 -5.16 6.61 -2.69
CA ILE A 52 -4.14 7.60 -3.08
C ILE A 52 -4.61 8.46 -4.27
N SER A 53 -5.84 8.30 -4.74
CA SER A 53 -6.39 9.00 -5.91
C SER A 53 -6.53 10.51 -5.71
N ALA A 54 -6.67 10.96 -4.45
CA ALA A 54 -6.82 12.36 -4.10
C ALA A 54 -5.48 13.10 -3.96
N LEU A 55 -4.34 12.38 -3.99
CA LEU A 55 -3.02 12.98 -3.83
C LEU A 55 -2.62 13.76 -5.09
N PRO A 56 -2.27 15.05 -4.98
CA PRO A 56 -1.66 15.78 -6.07
C PRO A 56 -0.26 15.23 -6.33
N MET A 57 0.29 15.51 -7.51
CA MET A 57 1.71 15.30 -7.73
C MET A 57 2.50 16.11 -6.70
N LEU A 58 3.55 15.51 -6.15
CA LEU A 58 4.42 16.11 -5.15
C LEU A 58 4.87 17.47 -5.66
N ASN A 59 4.56 18.49 -4.88
CA ASN A 59 4.98 19.86 -5.11
C ASN A 59 5.31 20.48 -3.76
N THR A 60 6.57 20.89 -3.60
CA THR A 60 7.08 21.50 -2.36
C THR A 60 6.33 22.78 -2.01
N ASP A 61 5.80 23.50 -3.00
CA ASP A 61 5.00 24.71 -2.77
C ASP A 61 3.65 24.42 -2.09
N LEU A 62 3.19 23.17 -2.14
CA LEU A 62 1.97 22.72 -1.47
C LEU A 62 2.24 22.19 -0.06
N GLU A 63 3.51 22.06 0.36
CA GLU A 63 3.85 21.62 1.70
C GLU A 63 3.37 22.65 2.72
N THR A 64 2.61 22.18 3.72
CA THR A 64 2.24 23.01 4.87
C THR A 64 3.46 23.20 5.78
N ASP A 65 3.57 24.34 6.46
CA ASP A 65 4.68 24.64 7.39
C ASP A 65 4.92 23.55 8.45
N ASP A 66 3.86 22.82 8.83
CA ASP A 66 3.90 21.73 9.81
C ASP A 66 4.50 20.42 9.26
N GLY A 67 4.80 20.36 7.95
CA GLY A 67 5.35 19.18 7.25
C GLY A 67 4.44 17.95 7.19
N ASN A 68 3.21 18.03 7.71
CA ASN A 68 2.31 16.89 7.91
C ASN A 68 1.15 16.82 6.90
N GLY A 69 1.09 17.74 5.94
CA GLY A 69 0.03 17.80 4.95
C GLY A 69 0.44 18.50 3.67
N PHE A 70 -0.50 18.50 2.73
CA PHE A 70 -0.43 19.29 1.51
C PHE A 70 -1.68 20.15 1.43
N SER A 71 -1.50 21.43 1.12
CA SER A 71 -2.61 22.36 0.99
C SER A 71 -3.36 22.05 -0.30
N LEU A 72 -4.52 21.38 -0.18
CA LEU A 72 -5.47 21.26 -1.27
C LEU A 72 -6.42 22.47 -1.28
N PRO A 73 -6.93 22.88 -2.46
CA PRO A 73 -8.06 23.80 -2.50
C PRO A 73 -9.24 23.22 -1.69
N PRO A 74 -10.07 24.07 -1.05
CA PRO A 74 -11.08 23.69 -0.04
C PRO A 74 -12.20 22.76 -0.55
N SER A 75 -12.19 22.40 -1.83
CA SER A 75 -13.17 21.49 -2.46
C SER A 75 -12.85 20.00 -2.32
N ARG A 76 -11.72 19.63 -1.68
CA ARG A 76 -11.33 18.23 -1.46
C ARG A 76 -11.10 17.96 0.03
N PRO A 77 -11.68 16.88 0.59
CA PRO A 77 -11.50 16.56 2.00
C PRO A 77 -10.01 16.32 2.29
N SER A 78 -9.52 16.95 3.37
CA SER A 78 -8.14 16.80 3.84
C SER A 78 -7.88 15.34 4.17
N ALA A 79 -7.01 14.68 3.40
CA ALA A 79 -6.61 13.31 3.67
C ALA A 79 -5.64 13.31 4.87
N THR A 80 -6.19 13.23 6.08
CA THR A 80 -5.40 13.07 7.31
C THR A 80 -4.66 11.74 7.28
N ARG A 81 -3.34 11.83 7.40
CA ARG A 81 -2.40 10.74 7.22
C ARG A 81 -2.25 9.93 8.50
N SER A 82 -3.22 9.05 8.75
CA SER A 82 -3.12 7.97 9.75
C SER A 82 -3.16 6.62 9.04
N ALA A 83 -2.16 6.34 8.20
CA ALA A 83 -2.02 5.04 7.55
C ALA A 83 -0.92 4.24 8.26
N ARG A 84 -1.30 3.12 8.88
CA ARG A 84 -0.40 2.15 9.51
C ARG A 84 -0.07 1.08 8.45
N PRO A 85 1.13 1.05 7.85
CA PRO A 85 1.33 0.45 6.53
C PRO A 85 1.51 -1.05 6.59
N THR A 86 0.96 -1.78 5.61
CA THR A 86 1.50 -3.07 5.12
C THR A 86 0.78 -3.49 3.81
N ALA A 87 1.54 -4.06 2.88
CA ALA A 87 1.16 -4.58 1.56
C ALA A 87 1.01 -3.54 0.45
N SER A 88 2.07 -3.37 -0.33
CA SER A 88 2.11 -2.53 -1.54
C SER A 88 1.96 -3.39 -2.79
N SER A 89 1.13 -2.97 -3.73
CA SER A 89 0.91 -3.68 -5.00
C SER A 89 1.26 -2.81 -6.20
N SER A 90 2.14 -3.25 -7.13
CA SER A 90 2.65 -2.38 -8.22
C SER A 90 2.71 -2.97 -9.64
N PRO A 91 2.49 -2.11 -10.67
CA PRO A 91 3.28 -2.16 -11.89
C PRO A 91 3.61 -0.74 -12.46
N ARG A 92 3.07 0.33 -11.86
CA ARG A 92 3.19 1.72 -12.30
C ARG A 92 3.71 2.54 -11.13
N PRO A 93 5.01 2.89 -11.12
CA PRO A 93 5.62 3.50 -9.97
C PRO A 93 5.09 4.92 -9.69
N SER A 94 4.57 5.65 -10.68
CA SER A 94 4.33 7.10 -10.50
C SER A 94 3.34 7.46 -9.38
N PRO A 95 2.09 6.93 -9.31
CA PRO A 95 1.17 7.28 -8.22
C PRO A 95 1.63 6.71 -6.86
N LEU A 96 2.17 5.49 -6.84
CA LEU A 96 2.65 4.87 -5.61
C LEU A 96 3.86 5.61 -5.05
N LYS A 97 4.84 5.92 -5.90
CA LYS A 97 6.04 6.66 -5.53
C LYS A 97 5.68 8.06 -5.04
N ASN A 98 4.73 8.73 -5.71
CA ASN A 98 4.20 10.00 -5.26
C ASN A 98 3.59 9.91 -3.85
N ALA A 99 2.80 8.87 -3.58
CA ALA A 99 2.25 8.63 -2.26
C ALA A 99 3.33 8.37 -1.21
N LEU A 100 4.35 7.57 -1.54
CA LEU A 100 5.50 7.32 -0.67
C LEU A 100 6.28 8.60 -0.36
N ASP A 101 6.46 9.46 -1.37
CA ASP A 101 7.22 10.70 -1.26
C ASP A 101 6.50 11.70 -0.38
N TRP A 102 5.22 11.98 -0.63
CA TRP A 102 4.37 12.77 0.27
C TRP A 102 4.44 12.25 1.71
N ALA A 103 4.46 10.93 1.82
CA ALA A 103 4.50 10.24 3.08
C ALA A 103 5.89 10.14 3.73
N SER A 104 6.92 10.66 3.09
CA SER A 104 8.28 10.75 3.63
C SER A 104 8.63 12.15 4.11
N ARG A 105 7.89 13.17 3.66
CA ARG A 105 8.10 14.59 4.03
C ARG A 105 7.72 14.85 5.48
N GLY A 106 8.36 15.86 6.09
CA GLY A 106 8.21 16.18 7.50
C GLY A 106 8.66 15.03 8.39
N SER A 107 7.70 14.26 8.89
CA SER A 107 7.95 13.02 9.64
C SER A 107 7.74 11.79 8.75
N ASN A 108 8.79 11.00 8.55
CA ASN A 108 8.72 9.75 7.80
C ASN A 108 7.81 8.74 8.53
N CYS A 109 6.64 8.43 7.97
CA CYS A 109 5.72 7.45 8.59
C CYS A 109 6.11 6.00 8.32
N TRP A 110 7.01 5.78 7.37
CA TRP A 110 7.36 4.46 6.87
C TRP A 110 8.45 3.79 7.70
N GLY A 111 9.20 4.56 8.51
CA GLY A 111 10.35 4.05 9.24
C GLY A 111 9.99 2.92 10.22
N ASP A 112 10.87 1.93 10.30
CA ASP A 112 10.73 0.71 11.08
C ASP A 112 9.41 -0.07 10.82
N ARG A 113 8.88 0.03 9.59
CA ARG A 113 7.64 -0.68 9.20
C ARG A 113 7.92 -1.88 8.32
N THR A 114 7.21 -2.97 8.59
CA THR A 114 7.22 -4.14 7.70
C THR A 114 6.36 -3.92 6.47
N ALA A 115 6.85 -4.32 5.30
CA ALA A 115 6.12 -4.22 4.05
C ALA A 115 6.18 -5.52 3.23
N ALA A 116 5.10 -5.82 2.51
CA ALA A 116 5.05 -6.89 1.53
C ALA A 116 4.82 -6.27 0.15
N ILE A 117 5.39 -6.86 -0.89
CA ILE A 117 5.16 -6.42 -2.27
C ILE A 117 4.50 -7.55 -3.04
N VAL A 118 3.38 -7.24 -3.68
CA VAL A 118 2.74 -8.12 -4.65
C VAL A 118 2.66 -7.38 -5.98
N SER A 119 2.85 -8.05 -7.11
CA SER A 119 2.68 -7.38 -8.39
C SER A 119 2.00 -8.27 -9.40
N ALA A 120 1.15 -7.66 -10.21
CA ALA A 120 0.60 -8.23 -11.43
C ALA A 120 1.12 -7.45 -12.65
N GLY A 121 1.37 -8.10 -13.78
CA GLY A 121 1.76 -7.37 -15.00
C GLY A 121 2.10 -8.28 -16.17
N GLY A 122 2.62 -7.68 -17.24
CA GLY A 122 3.16 -8.41 -18.38
C GLY A 122 4.52 -9.02 -18.09
N ASP A 123 4.88 -10.04 -18.86
CA ASP A 123 6.14 -10.78 -18.83
C ASP A 123 6.56 -11.25 -17.43
N PHE A 124 7.32 -10.41 -16.74
CA PHE A 124 7.86 -10.66 -15.40
C PHE A 124 6.91 -10.23 -14.26
N GLY A 125 5.61 -10.12 -14.55
CA GLY A 125 4.56 -9.87 -13.54
C GLY A 125 4.75 -8.57 -12.75
N GLY A 126 5.46 -7.58 -13.29
CA GLY A 126 5.79 -6.33 -12.59
C GLY A 126 7.05 -6.39 -11.70
N GLY A 127 7.82 -7.49 -11.69
CA GLY A 127 8.93 -7.67 -10.76
C GLY A 127 10.04 -6.60 -10.82
N ARG A 128 10.30 -5.99 -11.98
CA ARG A 128 11.24 -4.85 -12.08
C ARG A 128 10.79 -3.66 -11.23
N SER A 129 9.50 -3.37 -11.21
CA SER A 129 8.93 -2.31 -10.36
C SER A 129 9.02 -2.67 -8.88
N SER A 130 8.84 -3.94 -8.54
CA SER A 130 8.98 -4.45 -7.17
C SER A 130 10.42 -4.30 -6.65
N TYR A 131 11.43 -4.60 -7.47
CA TYR A 131 12.84 -4.37 -7.09
C TYR A 131 13.17 -2.90 -6.93
N HIS A 132 12.67 -2.04 -7.81
CA HIS A 132 12.86 -0.60 -7.65
C HIS A 132 12.17 -0.08 -6.37
N LEU A 133 11.00 -0.62 -6.02
CA LEU A 133 10.31 -0.30 -4.77
C LEU A 133 11.12 -0.73 -3.54
N ARG A 134 11.78 -1.91 -3.60
CA ARG A 134 12.72 -2.34 -2.54
C ARG A 134 13.87 -1.35 -2.38
N GLN A 135 14.45 -0.86 -3.47
CA GLN A 135 15.50 0.16 -3.44
C GLN A 135 15.00 1.46 -2.79
N VAL A 136 13.80 1.93 -3.14
CA VAL A 136 13.18 3.11 -2.51
C VAL A 136 12.96 2.90 -1.02
N GLY A 137 12.49 1.72 -0.62
CA GLY A 137 12.21 1.46 0.79
C GLY A 137 13.46 1.35 1.68
N VAL A 138 14.67 1.21 1.12
CA VAL A 138 15.90 1.38 1.89
C VAL A 138 15.99 2.81 2.47
N TYR A 139 15.66 3.82 1.66
CA TYR A 139 15.65 5.22 2.13
C TYR A 139 14.51 5.48 3.12
N LEU A 140 13.36 4.84 2.92
CA LEU A 140 12.19 4.99 3.79
C LEU A 140 12.27 4.18 5.09
N ASP A 141 13.32 3.37 5.26
CA ASP A 141 13.50 2.43 6.36
C ASP A 141 12.34 1.42 6.48
N LEU A 142 11.97 0.85 5.34
CA LEU A 142 10.97 -0.22 5.22
C LEU A 142 11.62 -1.61 5.26
N HIS A 143 11.08 -2.48 6.12
CA HIS A 143 11.48 -3.87 6.21
C HIS A 143 10.64 -4.75 5.30
N PHE A 144 11.13 -5.01 4.08
CA PHE A 144 10.38 -5.86 3.16
C PHE A 144 10.49 -7.35 3.47
N ILE A 145 9.39 -8.06 3.28
CA ILE A 145 9.38 -9.53 3.21
C ILE A 145 10.20 -9.95 1.98
N ASN A 146 11.22 -10.77 2.21
CA ASN A 146 12.13 -11.21 1.16
C ASN A 146 11.61 -12.44 0.41
N LYS A 147 10.88 -13.34 1.08
CA LYS A 147 10.32 -14.56 0.49
C LYS A 147 8.97 -14.93 1.14
N PRO A 148 8.04 -15.53 0.38
CA PRO A 148 8.07 -15.71 -1.08
C PRO A 148 7.88 -14.37 -1.82
N GLU A 149 8.41 -14.28 -3.05
CA GLU A 149 8.10 -13.17 -3.95
C GLU A 149 6.91 -13.52 -4.84
N LEU A 150 5.94 -12.61 -4.97
CA LEU A 150 4.73 -12.84 -5.74
C LEU A 150 4.68 -11.95 -6.98
N PHE A 151 4.95 -12.56 -8.14
CA PHE A 151 4.86 -11.94 -9.47
C PHE A 151 3.81 -12.65 -10.31
N VAL A 152 2.63 -12.04 -10.44
CA VAL A 152 1.50 -12.59 -11.18
C VAL A 152 1.54 -12.12 -12.63
N LYS A 153 1.46 -13.05 -13.58
CA LYS A 153 1.30 -12.72 -15.01
C LYS A 153 -0.15 -12.29 -15.25
N GLY A 154 -0.39 -10.97 -15.19
CA GLY A 154 -1.74 -10.40 -15.25
C GLY A 154 -2.46 -10.56 -16.59
N PHE A 155 -1.73 -10.85 -17.67
CA PHE A 155 -2.30 -11.08 -19.01
C PHE A 155 -2.30 -12.56 -19.40
N HIS A 156 -2.19 -13.46 -18.43
CA HIS A 156 -2.24 -14.90 -18.69
C HIS A 156 -3.70 -15.34 -18.98
N PRO A 157 -3.95 -16.21 -19.98
CA PRO A 157 -5.31 -16.60 -20.38
C PRO A 157 -6.20 -17.14 -19.26
N SER A 158 -5.61 -17.77 -18.25
CA SER A 158 -6.33 -18.34 -17.10
C SER A 158 -6.89 -17.29 -16.12
N LEU A 159 -6.49 -16.02 -16.22
CA LEU A 159 -6.99 -14.92 -15.38
C LEU A 159 -8.00 -14.02 -16.11
N THR A 160 -8.26 -14.28 -17.39
CA THR A 160 -9.13 -13.46 -18.25
C THR A 160 -10.59 -13.91 -18.21
N THR A 161 -10.91 -15.05 -17.58
CA THR A 161 -12.28 -15.51 -17.37
C THR A 161 -12.92 -14.65 -16.29
N ARG A 162 -13.42 -13.46 -16.67
CA ARG A 162 -14.37 -12.72 -15.85
C ARG A 162 -15.68 -13.49 -15.92
N GLU A 163 -16.01 -14.24 -14.87
CA GLU A 163 -17.40 -14.64 -14.69
C GLU A 163 -18.24 -13.36 -14.61
N THR A 164 -19.23 -13.29 -15.50
CA THR A 164 -20.14 -12.17 -15.77
C THR A 164 -21.09 -11.92 -14.62
#